data_AF-A0A2X2TE32-F1
#
_entry.id   AF-A0A2X2TE32-F1
#
_cell.length_a   1.000
_cell.length_b   1.000
_cell.length_c   1.000
_cell.angle_alpha   90.00
_cell.angle_beta   90.00
_cell.angle_gamma   90.00
#
_symmetry.space_group_name_H-M   'P 1'
#
loop_
_entity.id
_entity.type
_entity.pdbx_description
1 polymer ?
#
loop_
_entity_poly.entity_id
_entity_poly.type
_entity_poly.pdbx_seq_one_letter_code
_entity_poly.pdbx_strand_id
1 'polypeptide(L)' 'MRVEGFIISLDYSHRYEEFFKQMSEWIAAGEIEFREDIVDGLENTVEAFQGLLSGKNFGKLIVKVAE' A
#
# COMPACT_ATOMS: atom_id res chain seq x y z
N MET A 1 28.32 10.77 -6.30
CA MET A 1 26.97 10.48 -5.78
C MET A 1 26.30 9.54 -6.78
N ARG A 2 25.78 8.39 -6.36
CA ARG A 2 25.07 7.43 -7.23
C ARG A 2 23.57 7.57 -6.99
N VAL A 3 22.80 7.67 -8.06
CA VAL A 3 21.34 7.64 -8.03
C VAL A 3 20.92 6.37 -8.75
N GLU A 4 20.14 5.53 -8.07
CA GLU A 4 19.62 4.28 -8.62
C GLU A 4 18.12 4.18 -8.34
N GLY A 5 17.39 3.62 -9.30
CA GLY A 5 15.98 3.32 -9.14
C GLY A 5 15.78 2.14 -8.21
N PHE A 6 14.61 2.07 -7.59
CA PHE A 6 14.17 0.94 -6.78
C PHE A 6 12.78 0.52 -7.23
N ILE A 7 12.71 -0.59 -7.94
CA ILE A 7 11.48 -1.17 -8.47
C ILE A 7 11.40 -2.60 -7.95
N ILE A 8 10.54 -2.83 -6.95
CA ILE A 8 10.43 -4.11 -6.23
C ILE A 8 10.35 -5.31 -7.18
N SER A 9 9.53 -5.22 -8.23
CA SER A 9 9.34 -6.32 -9.19
C SER A 9 10.58 -6.66 -10.02
N LEU A 10 11.44 -5.67 -10.29
CA LEU A 10 12.68 -5.85 -11.07
C LEU A 10 13.86 -6.21 -10.18
N ASP A 11 14.00 -5.53 -9.04
CA ASP A 11 15.21 -5.58 -8.22
C ASP A 11 15.12 -6.61 -7.10
N TYR A 12 13.90 -6.90 -6.59
CA TYR A 12 13.72 -7.64 -5.33
C TYR A 12 12.55 -8.65 -5.32
N SER A 13 12.00 -9.01 -6.48
CA SER A 13 10.88 -9.95 -6.56
C SER A 13 11.17 -11.30 -5.89
N HIS A 14 12.42 -11.77 -6.00
CA HIS A 14 12.92 -13.00 -5.35
C HIS A 14 12.89 -12.97 -3.81
N ARG A 15 12.73 -11.80 -3.18
CA ARG A 15 12.66 -11.66 -1.71
C ARG A 15 11.23 -11.47 -1.20
N TYR A 16 10.23 -11.55 -2.07
CA TYR A 16 8.85 -11.29 -1.68
C TYR A 16 8.38 -12.21 -0.53
N GLU A 17 8.71 -13.51 -0.59
CA GLU A 17 8.33 -14.47 0.47
C GLU A 17 8.97 -14.13 1.82
N GLU A 18 10.26 -13.75 1.81
CA GLU A 18 10.98 -13.32 3.01
C GLU A 18 10.33 -12.08 3.63
N PHE A 19 10.06 -11.08 2.79
CA PHE A 19 9.39 -9.84 3.19
C PHE A 19 8.00 -10.12 3.78
N PHE A 20 7.19 -10.92 3.09
CA PHE A 20 5.83 -11.21 3.51
C PHE A 20 5.80 -11.87 4.89
N LYS A 21 6.70 -12.83 5.13
CA LYS A 21 6.82 -13.50 6.42
C LYS A 21 7.16 -12.51 7.54
N GLN A 22 8.24 -11.75 7.39
CA GLN A 22 8.72 -10.83 8.43
C GLN A 22 7.72 -9.70 8.71
N MET A 23 7.16 -9.08 7.66
CA MET A 23 6.17 -8.02 7.82
C MET A 23 4.91 -8.50 8.53
N SER A 24 4.43 -9.71 8.21
CA SER A 24 3.26 -10.29 8.88
C SER A 24 3.50 -10.49 10.38
N GLU A 25 4.70 -10.94 10.75
CA GLU A 25 5.12 -11.09 12.15
C GLU A 25 5.13 -9.72 12.86
N TRP A 26 5.71 -8.69 12.26
CA TRP A 26 5.77 -7.34 12.84
C TRP A 26 4.39 -6.67 12.98
N ILE A 27 3.51 -6.84 11.99
CA ILE A 27 2.14 -6.34 12.06
C ILE A 27 1.39 -7.06 13.19
N ALA A 28 1.51 -8.38 13.30
CA ALA A 28 0.88 -9.14 14.37
C ALA A 28 1.43 -8.79 15.76
N ALA A 29 2.72 -8.45 15.85
CA ALA A 29 3.37 -8.00 17.09
C ALA A 29 3.05 -6.54 17.46
N GLY A 30 2.39 -5.79 16.58
CA GLY A 30 2.13 -4.35 16.78
C GLY A 30 3.38 -3.48 16.63
N GLU A 31 4.48 -4.02 16.08
CA GLU A 31 5.70 -3.26 15.81
C GLU A 31 5.54 -2.33 14.58
N ILE A 32 4.57 -2.66 13.72
CA ILE A 32 4.20 -1.86 12.55
C ILE A 32 2.72 -1.53 12.62
N GLU A 33 2.42 -0.23 12.72
CA GLU A 33 1.08 0.31 12.54
C GLU A 33 0.93 0.82 11.11
N PHE A 34 -0.19 0.50 10.48
CA PHE A 34 -0.57 1.04 9.18
C PHE A 34 -1.91 1.75 9.29
N ARG A 35 -2.13 2.71 8.41
CA ARG A 35 -3.36 3.47 8.33
C ARG A 35 -3.89 3.36 6.90
N GLU A 36 -5.19 3.11 6.82
CA GLU A 36 -5.90 2.94 5.58
C GLU A 36 -6.94 4.04 5.44
N ASP A 37 -7.17 4.43 4.19
CA ASP A 37 -8.26 5.29 3.76
C ASP A 37 -9.16 4.43 2.89
N ILE A 38 -10.34 4.10 3.40
CA ILE A 38 -11.24 3.12 2.79
C ILE A 38 -12.39 3.88 2.11
N VAL A 39 -12.53 3.64 0.81
CA VAL A 39 -13.62 4.15 -0.02
C VAL A 39 -14.53 2.98 -0.40
N ASP A 40 -15.80 3.04 -0.01
CA ASP A 40 -16.79 2.03 -0.40
C ASP A 40 -17.26 2.25 -1.84
N GLY A 41 -17.38 1.16 -2.61
CA GLY A 41 -17.98 1.16 -3.93
C GLY A 41 -17.02 1.54 -5.07
N LEU A 42 -17.08 0.79 -6.17
CA LEU A 42 -16.28 1.07 -7.37
C LEU A 42 -16.66 2.40 -8.02
N GLU A 43 -17.92 2.82 -7.88
CA GLU A 43 -18.46 4.09 -8.35
C GLU A 43 -17.68 5.29 -7.83
N ASN A 44 -17.07 5.18 -6.65
CA ASN A 44 -16.31 6.26 -6.01
C ASN A 44 -14.81 6.26 -6.40
N THR A 45 -14.36 5.30 -7.23
CA THR A 45 -12.94 5.14 -7.59
C THR A 45 -12.37 6.38 -8.29
N VAL A 46 -13.14 7.03 -9.17
CA VAL A 46 -12.65 8.20 -9.92
C VAL A 46 -12.33 9.36 -8.97
N GLU A 47 -13.24 9.66 -8.05
CA GLU A 47 -13.04 10.70 -7.04
C GLU A 47 -11.90 10.32 -6.09
N ALA A 48 -11.85 9.08 -5.63
CA ALA A 48 -10.79 8.57 -4.75
C ALA A 48 -9.40 8.69 -5.40
N PHE A 49 -9.28 8.36 -6.68
CA PHE A 49 -8.03 8.46 -7.43
C PHE A 49 -7.61 9.92 -7.66
N GLN A 50 -8.56 10.81 -7.94
CA GLN A 50 -8.27 12.26 -7.98
C GLN A 50 -7.81 12.79 -6.61
N GLY A 51 -8.43 12.30 -5.54
CA GLY A 51 -8.01 12.56 -4.17
C GLY A 51 -6.57 12.13 -3.91
N LEU A 52 -6.19 10.92 -4.33
CA LEU A 52 -4.83 10.39 -4.23
C LEU A 52 -3.81 11.31 -4.91
N LEU A 53 -4.07 11.73 -6.15
CA LEU A 53 -3.17 12.58 -6.92
C LEU A 53 -3.08 14.01 -6.37
N SER A 54 -4.10 14.45 -5.62
CA SER A 54 -4.11 15.76 -4.94
C SER A 54 -3.66 15.69 -3.48
N GLY A 55 -3.24 14.52 -2.99
CA GLY A 55 -2.74 14.33 -1.62
C GLY A 55 -3.82 14.38 -0.54
N LYS A 56 -5.08 14.10 -0.89
CA LYS A 56 -6.20 14.09 0.07
C LYS A 56 -6.26 12.82 0.93
N ASN A 57 -5.73 11.71 0.43
CA ASN A 57 -5.81 10.43 1.12
C ASN A 57 -4.88 10.38 2.35
N PHE A 58 -5.31 9.67 3.39
CA PHE A 58 -4.46 9.41 4.55
C PHE A 58 -3.96 7.96 4.53
N GLY A 59 -2.66 7.75 4.35
CA GLY A 59 -2.09 6.41 4.32
C GLY A 59 -2.47 5.64 3.05
N LYS A 60 -2.76 4.34 3.18
CA LYS A 60 -3.07 3.48 2.03
C LYS A 60 -4.52 3.63 1.60
N LEU A 61 -4.75 4.20 0.42
CA LEU A 61 -6.08 4.23 -0.20
C LEU A 61 -6.51 2.83 -0.67
N ILE A 62 -7.69 2.39 -0.23
CA ILE A 62 -8.32 1.10 -0.56
C ILE A 62 -9.74 1.37 -1.06
N VAL A 63 -10.13 0.74 -2.17
CA VAL A 63 -11.53 0.73 -2.62
C VAL A 63 -12.16 -0.60 -2.23
N LYS A 64 -13.16 -0.57 -1.36
CA LYS A 64 -13.91 -1.75 -0.92
C LYS A 64 -15.04 -2.03 -1.91
N VAL A 65 -14.97 -3.18 -2.58
CA VAL A 65 -15.87 -3.53 -3.69
C VAL A 65 -17.04 -4.44 -3.30
N ALA A 66 -16.93 -5.12 -2.15
CA ALA A 66 -17.94 -6.02 -1.60
C ALA A 66 -17.72 -6.15 -0.07
N GLU A 67 -18.70 -6.72 0.63
CA GLU A 67 -18.57 -7.17 2.02
C GLU A 67 -17.84 -8.50 2.14
#